data_AF-A0A1H6YBI2-F1
#
_entry.id   AF-A0A1H6YBI2-F1
#
_cell.length_a   1.000
_cell.length_b   1.000
_cell.length_c   1.000
_cell.angle_alpha   90.00
_cell.angle_beta   90.00
_cell.angle_gamma   90.00
#
_symmetry.space_group_name_H-M   'P 1'
#
loop_
_entity.id
_entity.type
_entity.pdbx_description
1 polymer ?
#
loop_
_entity_poly.entity_id
_entity_poly.type
_entity_poly.pdbx_seq_one_letter_code
_entity_poly.pdbx_strand_id
1 'polypeptide(L)'
;MDTQQRLEAEMREALGLAPAKPAPAKPKQRPSYIQVELSVRKLSGGPAFRFEHKSRSLSTLEAQLEAEKIVRQKGWEVWAVLGVRQVSE
;
A
#
# COMPACT_ATOMS: atom_id res chain seq x y z
N MET A 1 43.77 -18.21 -28.50
CA MET A 1 43.28 -17.32 -29.57
C MET A 1 42.24 -16.38 -28.97
N ASP A 2 42.54 -15.67 -27.86
CA ASP A 2 41.45 -15.12 -27.03
C ASP A 2 41.81 -13.81 -26.32
N THR A 3 43.04 -13.30 -26.51
CA THR A 3 43.53 -12.09 -25.82
C THR A 3 42.93 -10.82 -26.42
N GLN A 4 42.74 -10.77 -27.74
CA GLN A 4 42.11 -9.62 -28.41
C GLN A 4 40.64 -9.47 -28.03
N GLN A 5 39.88 -10.57 -28.00
CA GLN A 5 38.46 -10.52 -27.65
C GLN A 5 38.24 -10.04 -26.21
N ARG A 6 39.17 -10.36 -25.30
CA ARG A 6 39.11 -9.92 -23.91
C ARG A 6 39.39 -8.42 -23.76
N LEU A 7 40.38 -7.90 -24.49
CA LEU A 7 40.70 -6.47 -24.50
C LEU A 7 39.57 -5.63 -25.13
N GLU A 8 38.96 -6.11 -26.21
CA GLU A 8 37.81 -5.43 -26.83
C GLU A 8 36.59 -5.42 -25.91
N ALA A 9 36.37 -6.48 -25.13
CA ALA A 9 35.32 -6.51 -24.13
C ALA A 9 35.56 -5.48 -23.01
N GLU A 10 36.80 -5.34 -22.54
CA GLU A 10 37.17 -4.33 -21.53
C GLU A 10 37.02 -2.89 -22.05
N MET A 11 37.44 -2.62 -23.30
CA MET A 11 37.25 -1.29 -23.91
C MET A 11 35.77 -0.95 -24.10
N ARG A 12 34.94 -1.93 -24.46
CA ARG A 12 33.48 -1.74 -24.57
C ARG A 12 32.82 -1.49 -23.21
N GLU A 13 33.29 -2.13 -22.15
CA GLU A 13 32.80 -1.90 -20.79
C GLU A 13 33.19 -0.50 -20.28
N ALA A 14 34.44 -0.07 -20.48
CA ALA A 14 34.92 1.26 -20.07
C ALA A 14 34.22 2.42 -20.80
N LEU A 15 33.80 2.19 -22.05
CA LEU A 15 33.05 3.17 -22.87
C LEU A 15 31.54 3.10 -22.64
N GLY A 16 31.04 2.22 -21.76
CA GLY A 16 29.61 2.03 -21.52
C GLY A 16 28.85 1.44 -22.72
N LEU A 17 29.56 0.88 -23.70
CA LEU A 17 29.03 0.22 -24.90
C LEU A 17 28.73 -1.27 -24.65
N ALA A 18 29.09 -1.79 -23.48
CA ALA A 18 28.70 -3.12 -23.05
C ALA A 18 27.16 -3.20 -22.89
N PRO A 19 26.53 -4.32 -23.26
CA PRO A 19 25.09 -4.49 -23.11
C PRO A 19 24.70 -4.27 -21.65
N ALA A 20 23.80 -3.31 -21.42
CA ALA A 20 23.36 -2.94 -20.09
C ALA A 20 22.88 -4.18 -19.33
N LYS A 21 23.43 -4.41 -18.12
CA LYS A 21 22.92 -5.45 -17.22
C LYS A 21 21.42 -5.25 -17.06
N PRO A 22 20.60 -6.31 -17.22
CA PRO A 22 19.16 -6.18 -17.05
C PRO A 22 18.88 -5.62 -15.67
N ALA A 23 18.05 -4.57 -15.62
CA ALA A 23 17.67 -3.96 -14.37
C ALA A 23 17.09 -5.03 -13.43
N PRO A 24 17.44 -5.02 -12.13
CA PRO A 24 16.88 -5.98 -11.19
C PRO A 24 15.36 -5.91 -11.26
N ALA A 25 14.73 -7.07 -11.43
CA ALA A 25 13.27 -7.17 -11.49
C ALA A 25 12.69 -6.50 -10.24
N LYS A 26 11.83 -5.49 -10.45
CA LYS A 26 11.13 -4.82 -9.34
C LYS A 26 10.42 -5.91 -8.52
N PRO A 27 10.63 -5.98 -7.20
CA PRO A 27 9.93 -6.95 -6.38
C PRO A 27 8.42 -6.74 -6.56
N LYS A 28 7.67 -7.82 -6.78
CA LYS A 28 6.20 -7.78 -6.78
C LYS A 28 5.77 -7.22 -5.43
N GLN A 29 5.38 -5.95 -5.38
CA GLN A 29 4.77 -5.37 -4.21
C GLN A 29 3.47 -6.13 -3.95
N ARG A 30 3.42 -6.75 -2.78
CA ARG A 30 2.20 -7.36 -2.26
C ARG A 30 1.13 -6.28 -2.10
N PRO A 31 -0.14 -6.56 -2.44
CA PRO A 31 -1.19 -5.59 -2.23
C PRO A 31 -1.29 -5.26 -0.74
N SER A 32 -1.19 -3.97 -0.42
CA SER A 32 -1.35 -3.47 0.95
C SER A 32 -2.60 -2.60 1.05
N TYR A 33 -3.33 -2.72 2.16
CA TYR A 33 -4.49 -1.89 2.46
C TYR A 33 -4.45 -1.43 3.91
N ILE A 34 -5.21 -0.37 4.22
CA ILE A 34 -5.38 0.10 5.60
C ILE A 34 -6.73 -0.39 6.09
N GLN A 35 -6.71 -1.15 7.18
CA GLN A 35 -7.89 -1.62 7.88
C GLN A 35 -8.20 -0.63 9.02
N VAL A 36 -9.40 -0.06 8.99
CA VAL A 36 -9.91 0.87 10.00
C VAL A 36 -11.07 0.19 10.72
N GLU A 37 -11.00 0.18 12.05
CA GLU A 37 -12.00 -0.39 12.92
C GLU A 37 -12.61 0.72 13.76
N LEU A 38 -13.92 0.92 13.61
CA LEU A 38 -14.69 1.96 14.28
C LEU A 38 -15.73 1.32 15.19
N SER A 39 -15.98 1.95 16.34
CA SER A 39 -17.18 1.70 17.13
C SER A 39 -18.23 2.71 16.70
N VAL A 40 -19.38 2.21 16.24
CA VAL A 40 -20.45 3.04 15.68
C VAL A 40 -21.78 2.75 16.36
N ARG A 41 -22.70 3.70 16.33
CA ARG A 41 -24.05 3.58 16.88
C ARG A 41 -25.07 4.04 15.86
N LYS A 42 -26.28 3.48 15.92
CA LYS A 42 -27.39 4.00 15.10
C LYS A 42 -27.85 5.34 15.66
N LEU A 43 -28.23 6.27 14.78
CA LEU A 43 -28.82 7.55 15.18
C LEU A 43 -30.12 7.39 15.97
N SER A 44 -30.90 6.33 15.68
CA SER A 44 -32.12 5.99 16.41
C SER A 44 -31.88 5.46 17.83
N GLY A 45 -30.63 5.42 18.29
CA GLY A 45 -30.25 4.85 19.58
C GLY A 45 -29.96 3.35 19.51
N GLY A 46 -29.47 2.80 20.63
CA GLY A 46 -29.08 1.41 20.79
C GLY A 46 -27.59 1.22 21.10
N PRO A 47 -27.16 -0.04 21.35
CA PRO A 47 -25.78 -0.35 21.68
C PRO A 47 -24.84 -0.06 20.51
N ALA A 48 -23.59 0.30 20.83
CA ALA A 48 -22.55 0.47 19.84
C ALA A 48 -22.11 -0.90 19.28
N PHE A 49 -21.73 -0.92 18.00
CA PHE A 49 -21.23 -2.10 17.30
C PHE A 49 -19.97 -1.78 16.51
N ARG A 50 -19.22 -2.82 16.16
CA ARG A 50 -17.97 -2.69 15.41
C ARG A 50 -18.26 -2.56 13.92
N PHE A 51 -17.64 -1.56 13.30
CA PHE A 51 -17.63 -1.35 11.86
C PHE A 51 -16.19 -1.46 11.36
N GLU A 52 -15.98 -2.27 10.34
CA GLU A 52 -14.68 -2.44 9.69
C GLU A 52 -14.72 -1.86 8.28
N HIS A 53 -13.69 -1.09 7.94
CA HIS A 53 -13.46 -0.57 6.59
C HIS A 53 -12.06 -0.94 6.10
N LYS A 54 -11.97 -1.39 4.85
CA LYS A 54 -10.70 -1.67 4.16
C LYS A 54 -10.51 -0.61 3.09
N SER A 55 -9.57 0.31 3.33
CA SER A 55 -9.22 1.36 2.39
C SER A 55 -7.97 1.00 1.60
N ARG A 56 -7.95 1.34 0.31
CA ARG A 56 -6.77 1.20 -0.56
C ARG A 56 -5.84 2.41 -0.48
N SER A 57 -6.19 3.40 0.33
CA SER A 57 -5.40 4.61 0.55
C SER A 57 -4.06 4.28 1.20
N LEU A 58 -3.05 5.07 0.85
CA LEU A 58 -1.72 4.97 1.44
C LEU A 58 -1.61 5.73 2.78
N SER A 59 -2.57 6.62 3.06
CA SER A 59 -2.63 7.42 4.28
C SER A 59 -3.66 6.89 5.27
N THR A 60 -3.24 6.75 6.54
CA THR A 60 -4.11 6.34 7.64
C THR A 60 -5.23 7.33 7.90
N LEU A 61 -4.95 8.63 7.78
CA LEU A 61 -5.93 9.68 7.98
C LEU A 61 -7.02 9.64 6.90
N GLU A 62 -6.62 9.47 5.63
CA GLU A 62 -7.59 9.36 4.53
C GLU A 62 -8.48 8.13 4.71
N ALA A 63 -7.89 6.99 5.10
CA ALA A 63 -8.64 5.78 5.38
C ALA A 63 -9.67 5.96 6.52
N GLN A 64 -9.31 6.71 7.57
CA GLN A 64 -10.23 7.04 8.66
C GLN A 64 -11.38 7.92 8.18
N LEU A 65 -11.09 9.02 7.50
CA LEU A 65 -12.09 9.94 6.98
C LEU A 65 -13.06 9.25 6.02
N GLU A 66 -12.55 8.35 5.18
CA GLU A 66 -13.35 7.54 4.27
C GLU A 66 -14.29 6.59 5.03
N ALA A 67 -13.78 5.92 6.07
CA ALA A 67 -14.59 5.08 6.95
C ALA A 67 -15.69 5.88 7.65
N GLU A 68 -15.36 7.03 8.24
CA GLU A 68 -16.34 7.91 8.91
C GLU A 68 -17.41 8.43 7.95
N LYS A 69 -17.02 8.79 6.72
CA LYS A 69 -17.95 9.22 5.67
C LYS A 69 -18.95 8.12 5.35
N ILE A 70 -18.50 6.87 5.22
CA ILE A 70 -19.38 5.72 4.98
C ILE A 70 -20.34 5.51 6.16
N VAL A 71 -19.85 5.59 7.40
CA VAL A 71 -20.67 5.47 8.61
C VAL A 71 -21.77 6.53 8.63
N ARG A 72 -21.43 7.79 8.35
CA ARG A 72 -22.40 8.89 8.27
C ARG A 72 -23.42 8.69 7.15
N GLN A 73 -22.99 8.23 5.97
CA GLN A 73 -23.90 7.92 4.86
C GLN A 73 -24.90 6.82 5.20
N LYS A 74 -24.54 5.90 6.09
CA LYS A 74 -25.43 4.84 6.59
C LYS A 74 -26.38 5.31 7.70
N GLY A 75 -26.34 6.57 8.09
CA GLY A 75 -27.14 7.11 9.20
C GLY A 75 -26.67 6.62 10.56
N TRP A 76 -25.38 6.34 10.69
CA TRP A 76 -24.76 5.95 11.95
C TRP A 76 -23.82 7.04 12.43
N GLU A 77 -23.53 7.03 13.72
CA GLU A 77 -22.60 7.93 14.35
C GLU A 77 -21.38 7.17 14.87
N VAL A 78 -20.20 7.76 14.69
CA VAL A 78 -18.93 7.21 15.16
C VAL A 78 -18.77 7.56 16.63
N TRP A 79 -18.61 6.55 17.47
CA TRP A 79 -18.40 6.70 18.90
C TRP A 79 -16.92 6.71 19.28
N ALA A 80 -16.12 5.83 18.67
CA ALA A 80 -14.68 5.76 18.90
C ALA A 80 -13.96 5.09 17.73
N VAL A 81 -12.70 5.45 17.52
CA VAL A 81 -11.79 4.68 16.66
C VAL A 81 -11.18 3.57 17.51
N LEU A 82 -11.36 2.32 17.10
CA LEU A 82 -10.86 1.15 17.82
C LEU A 82 -9.46 0.75 17.37
N GLY A 83 -9.15 0.94 16.10
CA GLY A 83 -7.83 0.61 15.57
C GLY A 83 -7.67 0.99 14.11
N VAL A 84 -6.44 1.36 13.75
CA VAL A 84 -6.03 1.56 12.36
C VAL A 84 -4.71 0.85 12.15
N ARG A 85 -4.68 -0.07 11.18
CA ARG A 85 -3.49 -0.85 10.87
C ARG A 85 -3.32 -1.00 9.36
N GLN A 86 -2.07 -0.96 8.91
CA GLN A 86 -1.73 -1.36 7.56
C GLN A 86 -1.59 -2.88 7.50
N VAL A 87 -2.21 -3.49 6.50
CA VAL A 87 -2.19 -4.92 6.25
C VAL A 87 -1.55 -5.14 4.89
N SER A 88 -0.52 -5.99 4.84
CA SER A 88 0.08 -6.47 3.60
C SER A 88 -0.36 -7.92 3.39
N GLU A 89 -0.94 -8.23 2.22
CA GLU A 89 -1.44 -9.57 1.87
C GLU A 89 -0.36 -10.41 1.17
#